data_AF-A0A399PU22-F1
#
_entry.id   AF-A0A399PU22-F1
#
_cell.length_a   1.000
_cell.length_b   1.000
_cell.length_c   1.000
_cell.angle_alpha   90.00
_cell.angle_beta   90.00
_cell.angle_gamma   90.00
#
_symmetry.space_group_name_H-M   'P 1'
#
loop_
_entity.id
_entity.type
_entity.pdbx_description
1 polymer ?
#
loop_
_entity_poly.entity_id
_entity_poly.type
_entity_poly.pdbx_seq_one_letter_code
_entity_poly.pdbx_strand_id
1 'polypeptide(L)'
;SYIPVQIAIVYNVLARRQKGLEGWNWVNLVAVLVLVVCAGSAGGRGPLIIGVFLPFLILKQIGPKPFRFRTIALIGGVTAVVAMVYSIVIRESTFDNGRSLDRLTQDPLGVLLDRLTSGIETRPFDVLIRLNEVASLPDFVYQWGATYAAVPAWFVPRGLWEDKPFGGGNTWFTSTYVPRFYGVNRVETSLSAIGEAFSNFGIPGVVAVGALLGLVAGLFIRARMRRRGLLGSAIAVVVTPYLFSLIRGDAYQGMSTSIASLVILLLFFWFSSTRKQVTGPVSAPVPLPDETAPAAVREQALIGAGSVGLG
;
A
#
# COMPACT_ATOMS: atom_id res chain seq x y z
N SER A 1 -11.85 4.14 1.10
CA SER A 1 -10.48 3.57 1.13
C SER A 1 -10.30 2.66 -0.08
N TYR A 2 -9.18 2.78 -0.80
CA TYR A 2 -8.90 2.01 -2.04
C TYR A 2 -8.27 0.63 -1.76
N ILE A 3 -7.86 0.36 -0.52
CA ILE A 3 -7.13 -0.84 -0.09
C ILE A 3 -7.87 -2.16 -0.39
N PRO A 4 -9.20 -2.30 -0.13
CA PRO A 4 -9.91 -3.54 -0.42
C PRO A 4 -9.90 -3.92 -1.91
N VAL A 5 -10.04 -2.91 -2.79
CA VAL A 5 -10.02 -3.10 -4.24
C VAL A 5 -8.62 -3.54 -4.69
N GLN A 6 -7.57 -2.89 -4.18
CA GLN A 6 -6.18 -3.27 -4.43
C GLN A 6 -5.93 -4.74 -4.05
N ILE A 7 -6.34 -5.16 -2.85
CA ILE A 7 -6.19 -6.54 -2.35
C ILE A 7 -6.93 -7.54 -3.24
N ALA A 8 -8.17 -7.24 -3.63
CA ALA A 8 -8.97 -8.13 -4.46
C ALA A 8 -8.33 -8.37 -5.84
N ILE A 9 -7.79 -7.32 -6.48
CA ILE A 9 -7.10 -7.45 -7.76
C ILE A 9 -5.83 -8.29 -7.61
N VAL A 10 -4.99 -7.97 -6.62
CA VAL A 10 -3.75 -8.70 -6.36
C VAL A 10 -4.05 -10.19 -6.12
N TYR A 11 -5.05 -10.50 -5.31
CA TYR A 11 -5.49 -11.87 -5.07
C TYR A 11 -5.92 -12.56 -6.36
N ASN A 12 -6.81 -11.95 -7.15
CA ASN A 12 -7.35 -12.53 -8.37
C ASN A 12 -6.23 -12.83 -9.38
N VAL A 13 -5.37 -11.85 -9.64
CA VAL A 13 -4.24 -12.00 -10.57
C VAL A 13 -3.31 -13.13 -10.12
N LEU A 14 -2.95 -13.18 -8.84
CA LEU A 14 -2.06 -14.23 -8.32
C LEU A 14 -2.74 -15.61 -8.34
N ALA A 15 -4.02 -15.70 -7.99
CA ALA A 15 -4.77 -16.95 -7.99
C ALA A 15 -4.93 -17.52 -9.41
N ARG A 16 -5.17 -16.66 -10.42
CA ARG A 16 -5.23 -17.06 -11.83
C ARG A 16 -3.88 -17.57 -12.32
N ARG A 17 -2.78 -16.88 -11.98
CA ARG A 17 -1.42 -17.32 -12.32
C ARG A 17 -1.08 -18.67 -11.72
N GLN A 18 -1.50 -18.96 -10.48
CA GLN A 18 -1.32 -20.27 -9.88
C GLN A 18 -2.07 -21.38 -10.60
N LYS A 19 -3.19 -21.08 -11.26
CA LYS A 19 -3.96 -22.01 -12.09
C LYS A 19 -3.44 -22.11 -13.53
N GLY A 20 -2.30 -21.48 -13.87
CA GLY A 20 -1.77 -21.43 -15.24
C GLY A 20 -2.59 -20.57 -16.21
N LEU A 21 -3.59 -19.83 -15.71
CA LEU A 21 -4.41 -18.93 -16.53
C LEU A 21 -3.72 -17.59 -16.73
N GLU A 22 -4.10 -16.88 -17.79
CA GLU A 22 -3.71 -15.49 -17.97
C GLU A 22 -4.14 -14.66 -16.74
N GLY A 23 -3.15 -14.04 -16.09
CA GLY A 23 -3.37 -13.29 -14.86
C GLY A 23 -4.21 -12.03 -15.06
N TRP A 24 -4.18 -11.43 -16.25
CA TRP A 24 -4.92 -10.22 -16.59
C TRP A 24 -6.12 -10.57 -17.47
N ASN A 25 -7.30 -10.13 -17.04
CA ASN A 25 -8.55 -10.25 -17.79
C ASN A 25 -9.29 -8.91 -17.75
N TRP A 26 -10.39 -8.80 -18.49
CA TRP A 26 -11.22 -7.58 -18.51
C TRP A 26 -11.67 -7.14 -17.11
N VAL A 27 -12.07 -8.07 -16.24
CA VAL A 27 -12.48 -7.77 -14.86
C VAL A 27 -11.36 -7.09 -14.06
N ASN A 28 -10.13 -7.59 -14.16
CA ASN A 28 -8.97 -6.99 -13.51
C ASN A 28 -8.64 -5.60 -14.09
N LEU A 29 -8.84 -5.39 -15.40
CA LEU A 29 -8.64 -4.07 -16.02
C LEU A 29 -9.67 -3.05 -15.55
N VAL A 30 -10.95 -3.43 -15.48
CA VAL A 30 -12.01 -2.57 -14.92
C VAL A 30 -11.75 -2.26 -13.45
N ALA A 31 -11.33 -3.25 -12.66
CA ALA A 31 -11.01 -3.04 -11.26
C ALA A 31 -9.80 -2.11 -11.07
N VAL A 32 -8.78 -2.19 -11.93
CA VAL A 32 -7.66 -1.24 -11.93
C VAL A 32 -8.14 0.17 -12.25
N LEU A 33 -9.04 0.34 -13.22
CA LEU A 33 -9.63 1.65 -13.55
C LEU A 33 -10.37 2.24 -12.33
N VAL A 34 -11.22 1.44 -11.68
CA VAL A 34 -11.91 1.85 -10.44
C VAL A 34 -10.91 2.25 -9.36
N LEU A 35 -9.84 1.46 -9.19
CA LEU A 35 -8.81 1.73 -8.21
C LEU A 35 -8.07 3.06 -8.51
N VAL A 36 -7.75 3.34 -9.78
CA VAL A 36 -7.14 4.60 -10.21
C VAL A 36 -8.08 5.78 -9.92
N VAL A 37 -9.38 5.64 -10.20
CA VAL A 37 -10.37 6.68 -9.92
C VAL A 37 -10.48 6.93 -8.41
N CYS A 38 -10.60 5.87 -7.60
CA CYS A 38 -10.64 5.97 -6.13
C CYS A 38 -9.36 6.59 -5.53
N ALA A 39 -8.20 6.26 -6.09
CA ALA A 39 -6.92 6.81 -5.63
C ALA A 39 -6.74 8.27 -6.08
N GLY A 40 -7.18 8.62 -7.29
CA GLY A 40 -7.17 10.00 -7.79
C GLY A 40 -8.12 10.90 -7.01
N SER A 41 -9.33 10.42 -6.70
CA SER A 41 -10.31 11.18 -5.91
C SER A 41 -9.84 11.46 -4.47
N ALA A 42 -8.80 10.79 -3.98
CA ALA A 42 -8.18 11.09 -2.69
C ALA A 42 -7.35 12.40 -2.71
N GLY A 43 -7.19 13.06 -3.87
CA GLY A 43 -6.61 14.40 -3.98
C GLY A 43 -5.09 14.47 -3.81
N GLY A 44 -4.40 13.32 -3.76
CA GLY A 44 -2.97 13.26 -3.53
C GLY A 44 -2.27 12.23 -4.42
N ARG A 45 -0.99 12.49 -4.74
CA ARG A 45 -0.13 11.54 -5.49
C ARG A 45 0.25 10.29 -4.71
N GLY A 46 0.26 10.36 -3.38
CA GLY A 46 0.62 9.25 -2.49
C GLY A 46 -0.24 8.00 -2.72
N PRO A 47 -1.58 8.09 -2.64
CA PRO A 47 -2.50 7.01 -2.99
C PRO A 47 -2.29 6.39 -4.38
N LEU A 48 -1.99 7.20 -5.39
CA LEU A 48 -1.70 6.71 -6.74
C LEU A 48 -0.39 5.92 -6.80
N ILE A 49 0.69 6.45 -6.20
CA ILE A 49 2.00 5.81 -6.23
C ILE A 49 2.01 4.55 -5.34
N ILE A 50 1.59 4.67 -4.09
CA ILE A 50 1.68 3.61 -3.07
C ILE A 50 0.52 2.62 -3.20
N GLY A 51 -0.68 3.08 -3.55
CA GLY A 51 -1.88 2.26 -3.63
C GLY A 51 -2.14 1.60 -4.98
N VAL A 52 -1.58 2.16 -6.07
CA VAL A 52 -1.81 1.65 -7.43
C VAL A 52 -0.48 1.25 -8.07
N PHE A 53 0.40 2.20 -8.31
CA PHE A 53 1.58 2.01 -9.15
C PHE A 53 2.56 0.96 -8.60
N LEU A 54 3.07 1.16 -7.38
CA LEU A 54 4.05 0.27 -6.76
C LEU A 54 3.52 -1.17 -6.59
N PRO A 55 2.29 -1.40 -6.08
CA PRO A 55 1.72 -2.74 -6.01
C PRO A 55 1.69 -3.45 -7.37
N PHE A 56 1.24 -2.78 -8.44
CA PHE A 56 1.20 -3.43 -9.76
C PHE A 56 2.56 -3.63 -10.39
N LEU A 57 3.49 -2.73 -10.14
CA LEU A 57 4.88 -2.90 -10.54
C LEU A 57 5.50 -4.12 -9.87
N ILE A 58 5.30 -4.28 -8.56
CA ILE A 58 5.76 -5.45 -7.79
C ILE A 58 5.03 -6.72 -8.27
N LEU A 59 3.71 -6.65 -8.48
CA LEU A 59 2.90 -7.76 -8.98
C LEU A 59 3.38 -8.24 -10.36
N LYS A 60 3.79 -7.32 -11.22
CA LYS A 60 4.35 -7.63 -12.53
C LYS A 60 5.78 -8.16 -12.42
N GLN A 61 6.60 -7.61 -11.53
CA GLN A 61 7.98 -8.04 -11.29
C GLN A 61 8.07 -9.47 -10.73
N ILE A 62 7.09 -9.89 -9.92
CA ILE A 62 7.00 -11.27 -9.40
C ILE A 62 6.37 -12.22 -10.45
N GLY A 63 5.88 -11.69 -11.58
CA GLY A 63 5.24 -12.48 -12.63
C GLY A 63 6.23 -13.19 -13.56
N PRO A 64 5.72 -13.98 -14.54
CA PRO A 64 6.54 -14.79 -15.45
C PRO A 64 7.39 -13.95 -16.41
N LYS A 65 7.00 -12.70 -16.66
CA LYS A 65 7.72 -11.76 -17.54
C LYS A 65 7.99 -10.47 -16.77
N PRO A 66 9.06 -10.42 -15.94
CA PRO A 66 9.43 -9.23 -15.19
C PRO A 66 9.83 -8.11 -16.13
N PHE A 67 9.68 -6.86 -15.67
CA PHE A 67 10.13 -5.73 -16.46
C PHE A 67 11.66 -5.61 -16.40
N ARG A 68 12.24 -5.23 -17.54
CA ARG A 68 13.66 -4.83 -17.58
C ARG A 68 13.80 -3.50 -16.83
N PHE A 69 14.96 -3.27 -16.23
CA PHE A 69 15.25 -2.03 -15.50
C PHE A 69 14.93 -0.77 -16.31
N ARG A 70 15.27 -0.75 -17.62
CA ARG A 70 14.96 0.36 -18.52
C ARG A 70 13.45 0.67 -18.60
N THR A 71 12.63 -0.37 -18.65
CA THR A 71 11.17 -0.24 -18.69
C THR A 71 10.63 0.28 -17.36
N ILE A 72 11.17 -0.21 -16.24
CA ILE A 72 10.83 0.27 -14.89
C ILE A 72 11.18 1.76 -14.76
N ALA A 73 12.38 2.16 -15.18
CA ALA A 73 12.84 3.54 -15.14
C ALA A 73 11.96 4.46 -16.00
N LEU A 74 11.64 4.04 -17.24
CA LEU A 74 10.77 4.81 -18.13
C LEU A 74 9.37 4.98 -17.54
N ILE A 75 8.73 3.88 -17.15
CA ILE A 75 7.37 3.88 -16.60
C ILE A 75 7.33 4.68 -15.28
N GLY A 76 8.33 4.50 -14.40
CA GLY A 76 8.45 5.24 -13.16
C GLY A 76 8.63 6.74 -13.40
N GLY A 77 9.47 7.13 -14.35
CA GLY A 77 9.68 8.52 -14.74
C GLY A 77 8.40 9.17 -15.26
N VAL A 78 7.72 8.53 -16.22
CA VAL A 78 6.44 9.03 -16.77
C VAL A 78 5.38 9.14 -15.66
N THR A 79 5.26 8.14 -14.80
CA THR A 79 4.29 8.15 -13.71
C THR A 79 4.58 9.28 -12.71
N ALA A 80 5.85 9.52 -12.39
CA ALA A 80 6.25 10.60 -11.50
C ALA A 80 5.90 11.98 -12.08
N VAL A 81 6.17 12.21 -13.37
CA VAL A 81 5.81 13.46 -14.06
C VAL A 81 4.29 13.65 -14.08
N VAL A 82 3.52 12.64 -14.48
CA VAL A 82 2.06 12.72 -14.52
C VAL A 82 1.49 12.99 -13.13
N ALA A 83 1.96 12.28 -12.10
CA ALA A 83 1.51 12.48 -10.72
C ALA A 83 1.88 13.87 -10.19
N MET A 84 3.01 14.44 -10.64
CA MET A 84 3.43 15.79 -10.28
C MET A 84 2.55 16.85 -10.93
N VAL A 85 2.33 16.76 -12.24
CA VAL A 85 1.43 17.66 -12.97
C VAL A 85 0.01 17.58 -12.41
N TYR A 86 -0.51 16.37 -12.19
CA TYR A 86 -1.80 16.15 -11.57
C TYR A 86 -1.91 16.82 -10.19
N SER A 87 -0.88 16.67 -9.35
CA SER A 87 -0.86 17.30 -8.04
C SER A 87 -0.88 18.83 -8.13
N ILE A 88 -0.20 19.44 -9.10
CA ILE A 88 -0.20 20.90 -9.30
C ILE A 88 -1.61 21.35 -9.73
N VAL A 89 -2.16 20.69 -10.76
CA VAL A 89 -3.46 21.07 -11.34
C VAL A 89 -4.58 20.94 -10.32
N ILE A 90 -4.63 19.89 -9.51
CA ILE A 90 -5.76 19.66 -8.59
C ILE A 90 -5.54 20.32 -7.24
N ARG A 91 -4.38 20.14 -6.63
CA ARG A 91 -4.14 20.63 -5.27
C ARG A 91 -3.95 22.14 -5.29
N GLU A 92 -3.18 22.66 -6.23
CA GLU A 92 -2.74 24.05 -6.18
C GLU A 92 -3.69 25.04 -6.85
N SER A 93 -4.50 24.58 -7.81
CA SER A 93 -5.69 25.34 -8.23
C SER A 93 -6.64 25.61 -7.05
N THR A 94 -6.72 24.66 -6.11
CA THR A 94 -7.59 24.75 -4.94
C THR A 94 -6.96 25.56 -3.80
N PHE A 95 -5.63 25.58 -3.66
CA PHE A 95 -4.95 26.19 -2.50
C PHE A 95 -4.08 27.42 -2.80
N ASP A 96 -3.75 27.72 -4.06
CA ASP A 96 -2.77 28.76 -4.44
C ASP A 96 -3.32 29.79 -5.44
N ASN A 97 -4.65 29.89 -5.55
CA ASN A 97 -5.37 30.87 -6.38
C ASN A 97 -4.84 30.97 -7.84
N GLY A 98 -4.31 29.88 -8.41
CA GLY A 98 -3.85 29.82 -9.81
C GLY A 98 -2.40 30.22 -10.09
N ARG A 99 -1.62 30.74 -9.12
CA ARG A 99 -0.23 31.20 -9.37
C ARG A 99 0.71 30.11 -9.88
N SER A 100 0.52 28.89 -9.39
CA SER A 100 1.29 27.70 -9.76
C SER A 100 0.88 27.15 -11.14
N LEU A 101 -0.35 27.39 -11.58
CA LEU A 101 -0.81 27.10 -12.95
C LEU A 101 -0.19 28.08 -13.95
N ASP A 102 -0.13 29.37 -13.61
CA ASP A 102 0.53 30.39 -14.43
C ASP A 102 2.02 30.11 -14.59
N ARG A 103 2.70 29.68 -13.51
CA ARG A 103 4.12 29.27 -13.61
C ARG A 103 4.31 27.98 -14.41
N LEU A 104 3.41 27.01 -14.29
CA LEU A 104 3.50 25.75 -15.05
C LEU A 104 3.36 25.99 -16.56
N THR A 105 2.53 26.96 -16.96
CA THR A 105 2.36 27.32 -18.38
C THR A 105 3.55 28.12 -18.93
N GLN A 106 4.21 28.93 -18.10
CA GLN A 106 5.34 29.76 -18.50
C GLN A 106 6.69 29.01 -18.48
N ASP A 107 6.95 28.19 -17.46
CA ASP A 107 8.19 27.40 -17.32
C ASP A 107 7.91 26.00 -16.76
N PRO A 108 7.40 25.08 -17.61
CA PRO A 108 7.07 23.72 -17.17
C PRO A 108 8.31 22.94 -16.70
N LEU A 109 9.46 23.13 -17.35
CA LEU A 109 10.68 22.41 -16.99
C LEU A 109 11.26 22.92 -15.67
N GLY A 110 11.31 24.24 -15.46
CA GLY A 110 11.78 24.82 -14.20
C GLY A 110 10.89 24.43 -13.03
N VAL A 111 9.56 24.46 -13.18
CA VAL A 111 8.63 24.02 -12.13
C VAL A 111 8.79 22.54 -11.81
N LEU A 112 8.95 21.68 -12.81
CA LEU A 112 9.16 20.24 -12.58
C LEU A 112 10.51 19.96 -11.90
N LEU A 113 11.58 20.66 -12.32
CA LEU A 113 12.91 20.54 -11.71
C LEU A 113 12.91 21.04 -10.27
N ASP A 114 12.34 22.22 -10.01
CA ASP A 114 12.20 22.78 -8.67
C ASP A 114 11.40 21.82 -7.77
N ARG A 115 10.34 21.20 -8.28
CA ARG A 115 9.58 20.19 -7.54
C ARG A 115 10.35 18.91 -7.23
N LEU A 116 11.32 18.53 -8.07
CA LEU A 116 12.20 17.39 -7.84
C LEU A 116 13.32 17.73 -6.85
N THR A 117 13.88 18.94 -6.92
CA THR A 117 15.09 19.33 -6.18
C THR A 117 14.84 20.10 -4.90
N SER A 118 13.77 20.91 -4.83
CA SER A 118 13.41 21.76 -3.68
C SER A 118 11.97 21.49 -3.16
N GLY A 119 11.27 20.54 -3.79
CA GLY A 119 9.84 20.33 -3.58
C GLY A 119 9.46 19.50 -2.35
N ILE A 120 8.19 19.06 -2.33
CA ILE A 120 7.57 18.28 -1.25
C ILE A 120 8.34 16.98 -0.89
N GLU A 121 9.22 16.50 -1.78
CA GLU A 121 10.03 15.30 -1.55
C GLU A 121 11.24 15.54 -0.64
N THR A 122 11.78 16.76 -0.57
CA THR A 122 12.87 17.11 0.36
C THR A 122 12.37 17.52 1.75
N ARG A 123 11.06 17.81 1.88
CA ARG A 123 10.44 18.26 3.14
C ARG A 123 10.80 17.42 4.38
N PRO A 124 10.86 16.08 4.33
CA PRO A 124 11.32 15.29 5.48
C PRO A 124 12.72 15.68 5.98
N PHE A 125 13.64 16.00 5.06
CA PHE A 125 14.98 16.46 5.41
C PHE A 125 14.97 17.88 5.98
N ASP A 126 14.23 18.80 5.36
CA ASP A 126 14.09 20.17 5.85
C ASP A 126 13.48 20.22 7.25
N VAL A 127 12.47 19.37 7.49
CA VAL A 127 11.83 19.21 8.79
C VAL A 127 12.82 18.65 9.82
N LEU A 128 13.66 17.70 9.43
CA LEU A 128 14.68 17.14 10.33
C LEU A 128 15.78 18.17 10.66
N ILE A 129 16.22 18.97 9.70
CA ILE A 129 17.14 20.10 9.92
C ILE A 129 16.50 21.08 10.91
N ARG A 130 15.26 21.48 10.66
CA ARG A 130 14.52 22.39 11.54
C ARG A 130 14.36 21.80 12.94
N LEU A 131 14.05 20.51 13.05
CA LEU A 131 13.92 19.84 14.34
C LEU A 131 15.25 19.84 15.10
N ASN A 132 16.37 19.63 14.42
CA ASN A 132 17.70 19.69 15.03
C ASN A 132 18.05 21.12 15.50
N GLU A 133 17.71 22.15 14.72
CA GLU A 133 17.86 23.55 15.15
C GLU A 133 17.09 23.83 16.44
N VAL A 134 15.80 23.44 16.49
CA VAL A 134 14.95 23.73 17.65
C VAL A 134 15.34 22.87 18.85
N ALA A 135 15.82 21.64 18.64
CA ALA A 135 16.32 20.79 19.71
C ALA A 135 17.60 21.30 20.38
N SER A 136 18.33 22.23 19.73
CA SER A 136 19.47 22.91 20.35
C SER A 136 19.08 23.99 21.35
N LEU A 137 17.79 24.39 21.37
CA LEU A 137 17.28 25.39 22.30
C LEU A 137 17.01 24.76 23.68
N PRO A 138 17.25 25.51 24.78
CA PRO A 138 17.07 25.00 26.14
C PRO A 138 15.63 24.60 26.48
N ASP A 139 14.64 25.16 25.78
CA ASP A 139 13.22 24.93 26.03
C ASP A 139 12.63 23.77 25.22
N PHE A 140 13.45 23.01 24.49
CA PHE A 140 12.96 21.89 23.70
C PHE A 140 12.50 20.73 24.60
N VAL A 141 11.23 20.35 24.47
CA VAL A 141 10.63 19.25 25.23
C VAL A 141 10.43 18.03 24.33
N TYR A 142 11.13 16.94 24.66
CA TYR A 142 10.93 15.64 24.03
C TYR A 142 9.51 15.12 24.26
N GLN A 143 8.96 14.45 23.24
CA GLN A 143 7.59 13.91 23.28
C GLN A 143 7.45 12.60 24.06
N TRP A 144 8.57 11.94 24.39
CA TRP A 144 8.60 10.74 25.25
C TRP A 144 7.61 9.63 24.88
N GLY A 145 7.29 9.47 23.59
CA GLY A 145 6.39 8.47 23.07
C GLY A 145 4.94 8.94 22.84
N ALA A 146 4.60 10.18 23.19
CA ALA A 146 3.23 10.70 23.06
C ALA A 146 2.70 10.60 21.61
N THR A 147 3.56 10.83 20.62
CA THR A 147 3.14 10.76 19.21
C THR A 147 2.90 9.31 18.76
N TYR A 148 3.65 8.33 19.29
CA TYR A 148 3.43 6.90 19.06
C TYR A 148 2.18 6.39 19.78
N ALA A 149 1.91 6.89 20.98
CA ALA A 149 0.72 6.53 21.76
C ALA A 149 -0.59 6.93 21.08
N ALA A 150 -0.56 7.87 20.12
CA ALA A 150 -1.72 8.26 19.34
C ALA A 150 -2.14 7.21 18.29
N VAL A 151 -1.25 6.29 17.88
CA VAL A 151 -1.50 5.30 16.79
C VAL A 151 -2.82 4.51 16.96
N PRO A 152 -3.15 3.96 18.15
CA PRO A 152 -4.41 3.22 18.34
C PRO A 152 -5.66 4.06 18.07
N ALA A 153 -5.61 5.38 18.32
CA ALA A 153 -6.73 6.28 18.07
C ALA A 153 -7.05 6.42 16.57
N TRP A 154 -6.13 6.05 15.66
CA TRP A 154 -6.41 6.03 14.22
C TRP A 154 -7.56 5.10 13.86
N PHE A 155 -7.65 3.94 14.52
CA PHE A 155 -8.63 2.89 14.22
C PHE A 155 -10.05 3.18 14.75
N VAL A 156 -10.20 4.13 15.67
CA VAL A 156 -11.49 4.49 16.25
C VAL A 156 -12.13 5.59 15.40
N PRO A 157 -13.29 5.38 14.75
CA PRO A 157 -13.97 6.44 14.00
C PRO A 157 -14.30 7.64 14.89
N ARG A 158 -14.24 8.86 14.32
CA ARG A 158 -14.57 10.10 15.04
C ARG A 158 -15.98 10.10 15.64
N GLY A 159 -16.94 9.43 15.01
CA GLY A 159 -18.30 9.31 15.55
C GLY A 159 -18.43 8.47 16.83
N LEU A 160 -17.40 7.68 17.19
CA LEU A 160 -17.36 6.92 18.45
C LEU A 160 -16.47 7.60 19.50
N TRP A 161 -15.52 8.44 19.08
CA TRP A 161 -14.64 9.21 19.94
C TRP A 161 -14.35 10.56 19.30
N GLU A 162 -15.21 11.53 19.59
CA GLU A 162 -15.19 12.85 18.96
C GLU A 162 -13.90 13.62 19.28
N ASP A 163 -13.45 13.56 20.54
CA ASP A 163 -12.27 14.28 21.07
C ASP A 163 -10.94 13.55 20.87
N LYS A 164 -10.89 12.50 20.06
CA LYS A 164 -9.64 11.75 19.86
C LYS A 164 -8.51 12.64 19.29
N PRO A 165 -7.23 12.28 19.52
CA PRO A 165 -6.11 13.01 18.94
C PRO A 165 -6.23 13.17 17.42
N PHE A 166 -5.92 14.36 16.89
CA PHE A 166 -6.02 14.68 15.46
C PHE A 166 -4.90 14.06 14.61
N GLY A 167 -3.82 13.61 15.24
CA GLY A 167 -2.82 12.74 14.62
C GLY A 167 -1.58 12.55 15.49
N GLY A 168 -0.47 12.15 14.90
CA GLY A 168 0.78 11.81 15.59
C GLY A 168 1.88 12.85 15.38
N GLY A 169 3.08 12.37 15.07
CA GLY A 169 4.27 13.21 14.94
C GLY A 169 4.14 14.29 13.87
N ASN A 170 3.51 13.99 12.74
CA ASN A 170 3.29 14.97 11.67
C ASN A 170 2.41 16.14 12.15
N THR A 171 1.30 15.82 12.81
CA THR A 171 0.37 16.81 13.39
C THR A 171 1.07 17.67 14.42
N TRP A 172 1.76 17.04 15.38
CA TRP A 172 2.48 17.74 16.45
C TRP A 172 3.54 18.69 15.89
N PHE A 173 4.39 18.22 14.98
CA PHE A 173 5.44 19.06 14.41
C PHE A 173 4.85 20.24 13.64
N THR A 174 3.81 19.97 12.84
CA THR A 174 3.19 21.00 11.99
C THR A 174 2.50 22.06 12.84
N SER A 175 1.73 21.67 13.85
CA SER A 175 1.02 22.60 14.72
C SER A 175 1.98 23.42 15.60
N THR A 176 3.11 22.84 16.00
CA THR A 176 4.07 23.48 16.91
C THR A 176 5.01 24.43 16.18
N TYR A 177 5.64 23.99 15.10
CA TYR A 177 6.76 24.72 14.48
C TYR A 177 6.40 25.42 13.17
N VAL A 178 5.30 25.01 12.52
CA VAL A 178 4.84 25.63 11.28
C VAL A 178 3.31 25.81 11.26
N PRO A 179 2.71 26.43 12.29
CA PRO A 179 1.26 26.48 12.49
C PRO A 179 0.48 27.09 11.32
N ARG A 180 1.13 27.98 10.55
CA ARG A 180 0.56 28.57 9.33
C ARG A 180 0.13 27.53 8.29
N PHE A 181 0.81 26.38 8.22
CA PHE A 181 0.46 25.31 7.29
C PHE A 181 -0.62 24.39 7.85
N TYR A 182 -0.66 24.21 9.17
CA TYR A 182 -1.69 23.39 9.81
C TYR A 182 -3.06 24.06 9.62
N GLY A 183 -3.23 25.31 10.09
CA GLY A 183 -4.36 26.19 9.77
C GLY A 183 -5.76 25.54 9.75
N VAL A 184 -6.67 26.12 8.97
CA VAL A 184 -8.06 25.63 8.81
C VAL A 184 -8.11 24.30 8.05
N ASN A 185 -7.17 24.09 7.13
CA ASN A 185 -7.16 22.93 6.22
C ASN A 185 -6.49 21.69 6.81
N ARG A 186 -5.93 21.77 8.03
CA ARG A 186 -5.20 20.70 8.73
C ARG A 186 -4.16 20.01 7.85
N VAL A 187 -3.42 20.80 7.07
CA VAL A 187 -2.40 20.28 6.16
C VAL A 187 -1.13 20.03 6.96
N GLU A 188 -0.74 18.77 7.04
CA GLU A 188 0.45 18.35 7.78
C GLU A 188 1.70 18.32 6.88
N THR A 189 2.86 18.57 7.50
CA THR A 189 4.15 18.27 6.90
C THR A 189 4.69 16.95 7.44
N SER A 190 5.47 16.27 6.61
CA SER A 190 6.01 14.95 6.93
C SER A 190 7.24 15.08 7.83
N LEU A 191 7.12 14.65 9.08
CA LEU A 191 8.20 14.58 10.06
C LEU A 191 9.17 13.43 9.79
N SER A 192 8.71 12.39 9.07
CA SER A 192 9.38 11.10 8.88
C SER A 192 9.52 10.27 10.14
N ALA A 193 9.75 8.96 9.98
CA ALA A 193 10.01 8.07 11.11
C ALA A 193 11.27 8.48 11.88
N ILE A 194 12.28 9.01 11.17
CA ILE A 194 13.54 9.46 11.78
C ILE A 194 13.28 10.72 12.61
N GLY A 195 12.58 11.71 12.06
CA GLY A 195 12.24 12.93 12.79
C GLY A 195 11.33 12.66 13.97
N GLU A 196 10.37 11.73 13.85
CA GLU A 196 9.51 11.34 14.96
C GLU A 196 10.32 10.66 16.07
N ALA A 197 11.21 9.73 15.71
CA ALA A 197 12.08 9.05 16.67
C ALA A 197 12.98 10.04 17.43
N PHE A 198 13.55 11.02 16.71
CA PHE A 198 14.35 12.08 17.29
C PHE A 198 13.53 12.98 18.21
N SER A 199 12.33 13.39 17.81
CA SER A 199 11.46 14.25 18.63
C SER A 199 10.99 13.57 19.92
N ASN A 200 10.92 12.24 19.94
CA ASN A 200 10.49 11.49 21.12
C ASN A 200 11.64 11.17 22.08
N PHE A 201 12.81 10.77 21.56
CA PHE A 201 13.90 10.24 22.39
C PHE A 201 15.31 10.67 21.93
N GLY A 202 15.42 11.69 21.08
CA GLY A 202 16.70 12.17 20.53
C GLY A 202 17.44 11.14 19.69
N ILE A 203 18.77 11.22 19.68
CA ILE A 203 19.64 10.29 18.94
C ILE A 203 19.43 8.82 19.35
N PRO A 204 19.32 8.47 20.64
CA PRO A 204 18.99 7.09 21.04
C PRO A 204 17.69 6.57 20.42
N GLY A 205 16.67 7.42 20.31
CA GLY A 205 15.42 7.10 19.62
C GLY A 205 15.61 6.72 18.17
N VAL A 206 16.40 7.51 17.44
CA VAL A 206 16.70 7.26 16.02
C VAL A 206 17.37 5.89 15.84
N VAL A 207 18.35 5.56 16.70
CA VAL A 207 19.03 4.26 16.65
C VAL A 207 18.05 3.12 16.95
N ALA A 208 17.25 3.26 18.01
CA ALA A 208 16.29 2.23 18.43
C ALA A 208 15.21 1.98 17.37
N VAL A 209 14.60 3.05 16.84
CA VAL A 209 13.57 2.96 15.79
C VAL A 209 14.16 2.45 14.48
N GLY A 210 15.37 2.89 14.11
CA GLY A 210 16.09 2.38 12.94
C GLY A 210 16.34 0.87 13.04
N ALA A 211 16.82 0.40 14.21
CA ALA A 211 17.02 -1.03 14.47
C ALA A 211 15.69 -1.80 14.41
N LEU A 212 14.61 -1.25 14.98
CA LEU A 212 13.28 -1.86 14.93
C LEU A 212 12.74 -1.96 13.49
N LEU A 213 12.86 -0.91 12.68
CA LEU A 213 12.46 -0.92 11.27
C LEU A 213 13.29 -1.94 10.47
N GLY A 214 14.60 -2.01 10.73
CA GLY A 214 15.48 -3.02 10.13
C GLY A 214 15.08 -4.45 10.52
N LEU A 215 14.74 -4.68 11.79
CA LEU A 215 14.24 -5.96 12.28
C LEU A 215 12.92 -6.34 11.59
N VAL A 216 11.96 -5.42 11.52
CA VAL A 216 10.66 -5.64 10.86
C VAL A 216 10.85 -5.94 9.38
N ALA A 217 11.69 -5.17 8.68
CA ALA A 217 12.02 -5.43 7.28
C ALA A 217 12.70 -6.80 7.09
N GLY A 218 13.63 -7.16 7.97
CA GLY A 218 14.31 -8.46 7.95
C GLY A 218 13.35 -9.63 8.19
N LEU A 219 12.45 -9.50 9.17
CA LEU A 219 11.39 -10.47 9.45
C LEU A 219 10.44 -10.60 8.25
N PHE A 220 10.07 -9.47 7.64
CA PHE A 220 9.21 -9.44 6.45
C PHE A 220 9.86 -10.17 5.27
N ILE A 221 11.14 -9.90 4.99
CA ILE A 221 11.89 -10.57 3.93
C ILE A 221 12.00 -12.08 4.19
N ARG A 222 12.33 -12.48 5.43
CA ARG A 222 12.41 -13.89 5.82
C ARG A 222 11.05 -14.60 5.72
N ALA A 223 9.97 -13.95 6.17
CA ALA A 223 8.61 -14.47 6.08
C ALA A 223 8.17 -14.64 4.62
N ARG A 224 8.51 -13.68 3.75
CA ARG A 224 8.31 -13.76 2.30
C ARG A 224 9.03 -14.96 1.69
N MET A 225 10.30 -15.18 2.04
CA MET A 225 11.07 -16.31 1.50
C MET A 225 10.54 -17.67 1.97
N ARG A 226 9.99 -17.74 3.19
CA ARG A 226 9.41 -18.98 3.75
C ARG A 226 8.03 -19.32 3.19
N ARG A 227 7.18 -18.33 2.90
CA ARG A 227 5.81 -18.56 2.41
C ARG A 227 5.75 -18.50 0.88
N ARG A 228 6.00 -19.63 0.20
CA ARG A 228 5.82 -19.79 -1.27
C ARG A 228 4.36 -19.85 -1.75
N GLY A 229 3.39 -19.50 -0.89
CA GLY A 229 1.96 -19.59 -1.18
C GLY A 229 1.33 -18.28 -1.67
N LEU A 230 0.06 -18.36 -2.09
CA LEU A 230 -0.73 -17.22 -2.57
C LEU A 230 -0.74 -16.05 -1.57
N LEU A 231 -0.90 -16.36 -0.28
CA LEU A 231 -0.91 -15.39 0.81
C LEU A 231 0.44 -14.68 0.96
N GLY A 232 1.56 -15.39 0.87
CA GLY A 232 2.90 -14.81 0.98
C GLY A 232 3.18 -13.81 -0.14
N SER A 233 2.82 -14.17 -1.38
CA SER A 233 2.92 -13.28 -2.54
C SER A 233 2.00 -12.07 -2.43
N ALA A 234 0.77 -12.24 -1.93
CA ALA A 234 -0.16 -11.13 -1.74
C ALA A 234 0.33 -10.16 -0.65
N ILE A 235 0.83 -10.66 0.48
CA ILE A 235 1.46 -9.85 1.53
C ILE A 235 2.64 -9.06 0.95
N ALA A 236 3.50 -9.70 0.18
CA ALA A 236 4.65 -9.04 -0.44
C ALA A 236 4.23 -7.91 -1.38
N VAL A 237 3.20 -8.11 -2.20
CA VAL A 237 2.73 -7.11 -3.16
C VAL A 237 2.02 -5.93 -2.47
N VAL A 238 1.19 -6.23 -1.46
CA VAL A 238 0.34 -5.21 -0.82
C VAL A 238 1.09 -4.43 0.24
N VAL A 239 1.90 -5.07 1.07
CA VAL A 239 2.53 -4.44 2.26
C VAL A 239 3.82 -3.70 1.91
N THR A 240 4.62 -4.20 0.96
CA THR A 240 5.93 -3.61 0.62
C THR A 240 5.86 -2.11 0.29
N PRO A 241 4.88 -1.62 -0.51
CA PRO A 241 4.76 -0.19 -0.78
C PRO A 241 4.57 0.68 0.48
N TYR A 242 3.91 0.15 1.51
CA TYR A 242 3.68 0.89 2.75
C TYR A 242 4.94 1.00 3.63
N LEU A 243 5.97 0.17 3.40
CA LEU A 243 7.28 0.36 4.05
C LEU A 243 7.90 1.70 3.66
N PHE A 244 7.71 2.16 2.41
CA PHE A 244 8.13 3.50 2.01
C PHE A 244 7.32 4.58 2.73
N SER A 245 6.02 4.35 2.93
CA SER A 245 5.16 5.26 3.69
C SER A 245 5.59 5.37 5.16
N LEU A 246 6.03 4.26 5.76
CA LEU A 246 6.53 4.21 7.13
C LEU A 246 7.81 5.02 7.28
N ILE A 247 8.75 4.92 6.34
CA ILE A 247 10.00 5.69 6.40
C ILE A 247 9.72 7.18 6.20
N ARG A 248 8.86 7.51 5.24
CA ARG A 248 8.58 8.90 4.85
C ARG A 248 7.66 9.64 5.83
N GLY A 249 6.64 8.97 6.34
CA GLY A 249 5.59 9.54 7.19
C GLY A 249 5.86 9.40 8.68
N ASP A 250 4.85 9.63 9.50
CA ASP A 250 4.86 9.32 10.93
C ASP A 250 4.25 7.94 11.21
N ALA A 251 4.39 7.47 12.44
CA ALA A 251 3.78 6.23 12.88
C ALA A 251 2.26 6.28 12.80
N TYR A 252 1.63 7.42 13.13
CA TYR A 252 0.17 7.55 13.13
C TYR A 252 -0.45 7.23 11.78
N GLN A 253 0.09 7.75 10.68
CA GLN A 253 -0.43 7.44 9.34
C GLN A 253 0.21 6.17 8.77
N GLY A 254 1.54 6.05 8.80
CA GLY A 254 2.27 4.97 8.16
C GLY A 254 2.04 3.61 8.81
N MET A 255 2.11 3.53 10.14
CA MET A 255 1.90 2.29 10.87
C MET A 255 0.44 1.86 10.82
N SER A 256 -0.50 2.79 11.04
CA SER A 256 -1.92 2.46 11.04
C SER A 256 -2.42 1.97 9.68
N THR A 257 -2.00 2.61 8.59
CA THR A 257 -2.34 2.15 7.23
C THR A 257 -1.73 0.80 6.89
N SER A 258 -0.49 0.53 7.34
CA SER A 258 0.17 -0.77 7.17
C SER A 258 -0.57 -1.88 7.94
N ILE A 259 -0.93 -1.61 9.21
CA ILE A 259 -1.71 -2.54 10.05
C ILE A 259 -3.09 -2.78 9.44
N ALA A 260 -3.82 -1.73 9.07
CA ALA A 260 -5.14 -1.85 8.44
C ALA A 260 -5.08 -2.67 7.15
N SER A 261 -4.08 -2.42 6.30
CA SER A 261 -3.88 -3.18 5.06
C SER A 261 -3.60 -4.65 5.34
N LEU A 262 -2.77 -4.97 6.33
CA LEU A 262 -2.48 -6.34 6.72
C LEU A 262 -3.72 -7.04 7.30
N VAL A 263 -4.47 -6.39 8.18
CA VAL A 263 -5.69 -6.94 8.77
C VAL A 263 -6.74 -7.22 7.69
N ILE A 264 -7.02 -6.25 6.81
CA ILE A 264 -7.96 -6.43 5.70
C ILE A 264 -7.53 -7.57 4.79
N LEU A 265 -6.22 -7.69 4.50
CA LEU A 265 -5.69 -8.77 3.69
C LEU A 265 -5.90 -10.14 4.37
N LEU A 266 -5.60 -10.26 5.66
CA LEU A 266 -5.77 -11.50 6.42
C LEU A 266 -7.25 -11.89 6.52
N LEU A 267 -8.14 -10.94 6.81
CA LEU A 267 -9.58 -11.16 6.83
C LEU A 267 -10.09 -11.60 5.46
N PHE A 268 -9.66 -10.93 4.39
CA PHE A 268 -10.02 -11.31 3.02
C PHE A 268 -9.62 -12.75 2.71
N PHE A 269 -8.40 -13.15 3.08
CA PHE A 269 -7.95 -14.52 2.89
C PHE A 269 -8.74 -15.51 3.74
N TRP A 270 -9.04 -15.19 4.99
CA TRP A 270 -9.83 -16.02 5.90
C TRP A 270 -11.25 -16.27 5.38
N PHE A 271 -11.94 -15.23 4.89
CA PHE A 271 -13.25 -15.37 4.25
C PHE A 271 -13.17 -16.14 2.92
N SER A 272 -12.08 -15.98 2.16
CA SER A 272 -11.90 -16.71 0.90
C SER A 272 -11.59 -18.19 1.11
N SER A 273 -10.94 -18.56 2.21
CA SER A 273 -10.58 -19.94 2.52
C SER A 273 -11.74 -20.74 3.09
N THR A 274 -12.60 -20.12 3.90
CA THR A 274 -13.80 -20.75 4.47
C THR A 274 -14.80 -21.14 3.38
N ARG A 275 -14.95 -20.33 2.32
CA ARG A 275 -15.83 -20.67 1.18
C ARG A 275 -15.36 -21.87 0.35
N LYS A 276 -14.05 -22.18 0.32
CA LYS A 276 -13.52 -23.33 -0.42
C LYS A 276 -13.81 -24.69 0.23
N GLN A 277 -14.27 -24.72 1.48
CA GLN A 277 -14.64 -25.95 2.16
C GLN A 277 -16.11 -26.36 1.94
N VAL A 278 -16.93 -25.53 1.26
CA VAL A 278 -18.38 -25.78 1.08
C VAL A 278 -18.72 -26.39 -0.29
N THR A 279 -17.76 -26.47 -1.23
CA THR A 279 -17.92 -27.35 -2.40
C THR A 279 -17.54 -28.76 -1.96
N GLY A 280 -18.54 -29.64 -1.88
CA GLY A 280 -18.51 -30.96 -1.24
C GLY A 280 -17.37 -31.90 -1.66
N PRO A 281 -17.26 -33.08 -1.01
CA PRO A 281 -16.23 -34.05 -1.33
C PRO A 281 -16.26 -34.31 -2.84
N VAL A 282 -15.14 -34.05 -3.50
CA VAL A 282 -14.88 -34.56 -4.84
C VAL A 282 -15.09 -36.06 -4.72
N SER A 283 -16.20 -36.56 -5.26
CA SER A 283 -16.44 -37.99 -5.42
C SER A 283 -15.15 -38.56 -6.01
N ALA A 284 -14.55 -39.50 -5.28
CA ALA A 284 -13.29 -40.13 -5.68
C ALA A 284 -13.39 -40.51 -7.17
N PRO A 285 -12.32 -40.31 -7.96
CA PRO A 285 -12.33 -40.76 -9.34
C PRO A 285 -12.76 -42.23 -9.36
N VAL A 286 -13.86 -42.51 -10.04
CA VAL A 286 -14.33 -43.89 -10.26
C VAL A 286 -13.14 -44.64 -10.83
N PRO A 287 -12.68 -45.73 -10.18
CA PRO A 287 -11.55 -46.49 -10.68
C PRO A 287 -11.84 -46.88 -12.13
N LEU A 288 -10.95 -46.52 -13.04
CA LEU A 288 -11.07 -46.99 -14.41
C LEU A 288 -11.08 -48.52 -14.38
N PRO A 289 -11.99 -49.18 -15.12
CA PRO A 289 -12.05 -50.63 -15.13
C PRO A 289 -10.69 -51.19 -15.55
N ASP A 290 -10.17 -52.13 -14.75
CA ASP A 290 -8.94 -52.83 -15.03
C ASP A 290 -8.96 -53.36 -16.48
N GLU A 291 -7.90 -53.09 -17.25
CA GLU A 291 -7.82 -53.49 -18.65
C GLU A 291 -7.86 -55.03 -18.82
N THR A 292 -7.68 -55.77 -17.73
CA THR A 292 -7.79 -57.23 -17.70
C THR A 292 -9.20 -57.76 -17.45
N ALA A 293 -10.18 -56.88 -17.18
CA ALA A 293 -11.56 -57.29 -16.89
C ALA A 293 -12.27 -57.87 -18.14
N PRO A 294 -13.03 -58.98 -17.99
CA PRO A 294 -13.79 -59.58 -19.08
C PRO A 294 -14.72 -58.58 -19.77
N ALA A 295 -14.86 -58.66 -21.09
CA ALA A 295 -15.62 -57.70 -21.91
C ALA A 295 -17.07 -57.46 -21.41
N ALA A 296 -17.72 -58.47 -20.83
CA ALA A 296 -19.06 -58.37 -20.26
C ALA A 296 -19.17 -57.39 -19.06
N VAL A 297 -18.08 -57.21 -18.29
CA VAL A 297 -18.05 -56.30 -17.13
C VAL A 297 -17.84 -54.85 -17.57
N ARG A 298 -17.14 -54.62 -18.69
CA ARG A 298 -16.96 -53.29 -19.28
C ARG A 298 -18.26 -52.71 -19.83
N GLU A 299 -19.12 -53.56 -20.39
CA GLU A 299 -20.40 -53.14 -20.96
C GLU A 299 -21.40 -52.70 -19.88
N GLN A 300 -21.44 -53.41 -18.74
CA GLN A 300 -22.30 -53.03 -17.61
C GLN A 300 -21.86 -51.72 -16.91
N ALA A 301 -20.55 -51.47 -16.82
CA ALA A 301 -20.02 -50.23 -16.25
C ALA A 301 -20.33 -48.99 -17.11
N LEU A 302 -20.34 -49.13 -18.43
CA LEU A 302 -20.70 -48.04 -19.36
C LEU A 302 -22.21 -47.74 -19.34
N ILE A 303 -23.05 -48.75 -19.15
CA ILE A 303 -24.52 -48.57 -19.05
C ILE A 303 -24.91 -47.90 -17.73
N GLY A 304 -24.24 -48.23 -16.61
CA GLY A 304 -24.48 -47.60 -15.31
C GLY A 304 -24.08 -46.13 -15.21
N ALA A 305 -23.11 -45.68 -16.01
CA ALA A 305 -22.68 -44.28 -16.04
C ALA A 305 -23.63 -43.37 -16.85
N GLY A 306 -24.43 -43.94 -17.77
CA GLY A 306 -25.36 -43.20 -18.61
C GLY A 306 -26.69 -42.83 -17.93
N SER A 307 -27.06 -43.48 -16.82
CA SER A 307 -28.35 -43.28 -16.16
C SER A 307 -28.36 -42.19 -15.08
N VAL A 308 -27.21 -41.62 -14.72
CA VAL A 308 -27.10 -40.59 -13.67
C VAL A 308 -27.22 -39.15 -14.23
N GLY A 309 -27.37 -39.00 -15.55
CA GLY A 309 -27.40 -37.69 -16.23
C GLY A 309 -28.78 -37.13 -16.59
N LEU A 310 -29.88 -37.80 -16.23
CA LEU A 310 -31.25 -37.35 -16.50
C LEU A 310 -32.12 -37.53 -15.25
N GLY A 311 -31.97 -36.60 -14.31
CA GLY A 311 -32.79 -36.46 -13.10
C GLY A 311 -32.59 -35.07 -12.52
#